data_AF-A0A9D4HRZ3-F1
#
_entry.id   AF-A0A9D4HRZ3-F1
#
_cell.length_a   1.000
_cell.length_b   1.000
_cell.length_c   1.000
_cell.angle_alpha   90.00
_cell.angle_beta   90.00
_cell.angle_gamma   90.00
#
_symmetry.space_group_name_H-M   'P 1'
#
loop_
_entity.id
_entity.type
_entity.pdbx_description
1 polymer ?
#
loop_
_entity_poly.entity_id
_entity_poly.type
_entity_poly.pdbx_seq_one_letter_code
_entity_poly.pdbx_strand_id
1 'polypeptide(L)' 'MVLDPLEEDKDKYHKLYQKLQTKINDHKDGYDITYEEFFKTVVQMPEAEYIKCIYEVLWQLRKSS' A
#
# COMPACT_ATOMS: atom_id res chain seq x y z
N MET A 1 -16.97 13.71 1.20
CA MET A 1 -16.52 13.29 -0.14
C MET A 1 -16.11 11.83 -0.03
N VAL A 2 -16.87 10.92 -0.65
CA VAL A 2 -16.39 9.56 -0.90
C VAL A 2 -15.48 9.70 -2.12
N LEU A 3 -14.17 9.57 -1.91
CA LEU A 3 -13.22 9.50 -3.02
C LEU A 3 -13.40 8.11 -3.63
N ASP A 4 -14.34 7.98 -4.56
CA ASP A 4 -14.41 6.79 -5.39
C ASP A 4 -13.07 6.68 -6.13
N PRO A 5 -12.32 5.59 -5.96
CA PRO A 5 -11.05 5.43 -6.65
C PRO A 5 -11.33 5.47 -8.14
N LEU A 6 -10.68 6.40 -8.85
CA LEU A 6 -10.65 6.47 -10.31
C LEU A 6 -10.43 5.04 -10.82
N GLU A 7 -11.46 4.46 -11.45
CA GLU A 7 -11.45 3.05 -11.87
C GLU A 7 -10.24 2.73 -12.77
N GLU A 8 -9.69 3.74 -13.45
CA GLU A 8 -8.49 3.67 -14.29
C GLU A 8 -7.21 3.29 -13.54
N ASP A 9 -7.06 3.59 -12.25
CA ASP A 9 -5.81 3.34 -11.52
C ASP A 9 -5.85 2.11 -10.59
N LYS A 10 -6.96 1.37 -10.55
CA LYS A 10 -7.11 0.22 -9.65
C LYS A 10 -6.04 -0.85 -9.85
N ASP A 11 -5.86 -1.28 -11.09
CA ASP A 11 -4.90 -2.34 -11.42
C ASP A 11 -3.46 -1.92 -11.07
N LYS A 12 -3.15 -0.63 -11.27
CA LYS A 12 -1.86 -0.04 -10.93
C LYS A 12 -1.60 -0.11 -9.43
N TYR A 13 -2.50 0.43 -8.60
CA TYR A 13 -2.33 0.46 -7.15
C TYR A 13 -2.42 -0.94 -6.53
N HIS A 14 -3.23 -1.83 -7.10
CA HIS A 14 -3.29 -3.23 -6.68
C HIS A 14 -1.95 -3.95 -6.89
N LYS A 15 -1.34 -3.81 -8.07
CA LYS A 15 -0.01 -4.37 -8.36
C LYS A 15 1.09 -3.76 -7.49
N LEU A 16 1.01 -2.46 -7.22
CA LEU A 16 1.95 -1.78 -6.33
C LEU A 16 1.82 -2.31 -4.89
N TYR A 17 0.59 -2.49 -4.42
CA TYR A 17 0.33 -3.06 -3.10
C TYR A 17 0.85 -4.51 -2.99
N GLN A 18 0.62 -5.38 -3.98
CA GLN A 18 1.15 -6.75 -3.95
C GLN A 18 2.68 -6.79 -3.87
N LYS A 19 3.35 -5.92 -4.63
CA LYS A 19 4.82 -5.77 -4.54
C LYS A 19 5.24 -5.30 -3.15
N LEU A 20 4.53 -4.33 -2.60
CA LEU A 20 4.83 -3.81 -1.28
C LEU A 20 4.60 -4.86 -0.18
N GLN A 21 3.52 -5.61 -0.26
CA GLN A 21 3.21 -6.70 0.66
C GLN A 21 4.27 -7.78 0.62
N THR A 22 4.80 -8.10 -0.56
CA THR A 22 5.95 -9.01 -0.72
C THR A 22 7.17 -8.45 -0.02
N LYS A 23 7.53 -7.18 -0.27
CA LYS A 23 8.64 -6.52 0.43
C LYS A 23 8.46 -6.54 1.95
N ILE A 24 7.27 -6.19 2.45
CA ILE A 24 6.96 -6.23 3.89
C ILE A 24 7.12 -7.64 4.45
N ASN A 25 6.69 -8.67 3.72
CA ASN A 25 6.79 -10.07 4.15
C ASN A 25 8.24 -10.58 4.10
N ASP A 26 9.03 -10.22 3.09
CA ASP A 26 10.46 -10.52 3.03
C ASP A 26 11.22 -9.85 4.17
N HIS A 27 10.69 -8.71 4.62
CA HIS A 27 11.22 -7.94 5.72
C HIS A 27 10.72 -8.44 7.09
N LYS A 28 9.64 -9.25 7.21
CA LYS A 28 8.94 -9.56 8.47
C LYS A 28 9.76 -10.19 9.63
N ASP A 29 11.03 -10.51 9.44
CA ASP A 29 11.93 -10.86 10.54
C ASP A 29 12.22 -9.65 11.45
N GLY A 30 11.34 -9.42 12.43
CA GLY A 30 11.64 -8.65 13.64
C GLY A 30 11.79 -7.14 13.45
N TYR A 31 10.83 -6.49 12.80
CA TYR A 31 10.94 -5.06 12.55
C TYR A 31 10.71 -4.18 13.79
N ASP A 32 11.82 -3.76 14.40
CA ASP A 32 11.94 -2.59 15.29
C ASP A 32 12.55 -1.43 14.50
N ILE A 33 11.85 -0.95 13.47
CA ILE A 33 12.27 0.24 12.71
C ILE A 33 11.29 1.39 12.88
N THR A 34 11.82 2.59 12.66
CA THR A 34 11.03 3.80 12.62
C THR A 34 10.18 3.89 11.35
N TYR A 35 9.10 4.68 11.42
CA TYR A 35 8.23 4.99 10.28
C TYR A 35 9.02 5.55 9.08
N GLU A 36 10.02 6.40 9.34
CA GLU A 36 10.85 6.99 8.30
C GLU A 36 11.72 5.95 7.59
N GLU A 37 12.29 5.02 8.35
CA GLU A 37 13.08 3.92 7.81
C GLU A 37 12.22 2.96 7.01
N PHE A 38 10.99 2.69 7.46
CA PHE A 38 10.01 1.90 6.69
C PHE A 38 9.75 2.52 5.33
N PHE A 39 9.53 3.84 5.31
CA PHE A 39 9.24 4.54 4.08
C PHE A 39 10.43 4.57 3.11
N LYS A 40 11.64 4.75 3.64
CA LYS A 40 12.87 4.79 2.84
C LYS A 40 13.30 3.42 2.34
N THR A 41 13.13 2.36 3.13
CA THR A 41 13.68 1.03 2.84
C THR A 41 12.66 0.11 2.17
N VAL A 42 11.45 0.03 2.71
CA VAL A 42 10.42 -0.92 2.27
C VAL A 42 9.51 -0.28 1.21
N VAL A 43 8.96 0.90 1.52
CA VAL A 43 7.94 1.57 0.68
C VAL A 43 8.56 2.15 -0.59
N GLN A 44 9.68 2.87 -0.46
CA GLN A 44 10.44 3.45 -1.58
C GLN A 44 9.58 4.20 -2.60
N MET A 45 8.52 4.86 -2.14
CA MET A 45 7.61 5.64 -2.97
C MET A 45 7.08 6.85 -2.19
N PRO A 46 6.55 7.86 -2.88
CA PRO A 46 5.92 9.00 -2.23
C PRO A 46 4.76 8.55 -1.34
N GLU A 47 4.62 9.18 -0.18
CA GLU A 47 3.56 8.88 0.78
C GLU A 47 2.16 8.99 0.19
N ALA A 48 1.94 9.96 -0.70
CA ALA A 48 0.67 10.10 -1.42
C ALA A 48 0.31 8.87 -2.28
N GLU A 49 1.30 8.21 -2.90
CA GLU A 49 1.06 7.00 -3.71
C GLU A 49 0.86 5.76 -2.81
N TYR A 50 1.58 5.69 -1.69
CA TYR A 50 1.38 4.64 -0.68
C TYR A 50 -0.02 4.70 -0.06
N ILE A 51 -0.48 5.91 0.28
CA ILE A 51 -1.83 6.14 0.81
C ILE A 51 -2.89 5.66 -0.19
N LYS A 52 -2.73 5.93 -1.49
CA LYS A 52 -3.63 5.43 -2.53
C LYS A 52 -3.63 3.90 -2.62
N CYS A 53 -2.47 3.25 -2.47
CA CYS A 53 -2.38 1.79 -2.41
C CYS A 53 -3.18 1.23 -1.23
N ILE A 54 -3.06 1.82 -0.04
CA ILE A 54 -3.82 1.40 1.14
C ILE A 54 -5.32 1.63 0.94
N TYR A 55 -5.72 2.79 0.40
CA TYR A 55 -7.12 3.08 0.15
C TYR A 55 -7.77 2.10 -0.82
N GLU A 56 -7.05 1.67 -1.86
CA GLU A 56 -7.51 0.66 -2.81
C GLU A 56 -7.83 -0.65 -2.09
N VAL A 57 -6.93 -1.14 -1.25
CA VAL A 57 -7.11 -2.40 -0.50
C VAL A 57 -8.24 -2.30 0.51
N LEU A 58 -8.32 -1.18 1.27
CA LEU A 58 -9.41 -0.96 2.21
C LEU A 58 -10.77 -0.90 1.50
N TRP A 59 -10.82 -0.34 0.29
CA TRP A 59 -12.02 -0.32 -0.54
C TRP A 59 -12.39 -1.73 -1.03
N GLN A 60 -11.41 -2.56 -1.44
CA GLN A 60 -11.66 -3.96 -1.78
C GLN A 60 -12.22 -4.76 -0.59
N LEU A 61 -11.58 -4.66 0.58
CA LEU A 61 -12.02 -5.35 1.80
C LEU A 61 -13.46 -4.97 2.20
N ARG A 62 -13.81 -3.70 2.04
CA ARG A 62 -15.17 -3.21 2.30
C ARG A 62 -16.20 -3.78 1.32
N LYS A 63 -15.82 -4.06 0.07
CA LYS A 63 -16.73 -4.67 -0.94
C LYS A 63 -16.88 -6.18 -0.79
N SER A 64 -15.96 -6.84 -0.10
CA SER A 64 -16.00 -8.28 0.16
C SER A 64 -16.70 -8.66 1.49
N SER A 65 -17.19 -7.67 2.24
CA SER A 65 -18.02 -7.83 3.46
C SER A 65 -19.49 -7.56 3.16
#